data_AF-A0AA96N2P6-F1
#
_entry.id   AF-A0AA96N2P6-F1
#
_cell.length_a   1.000
_cell.length_b   1.000
_cell.length_c   1.000
_cell.angle_alpha   90.00
_cell.angle_beta   90.00
_cell.angle_gamma   90.00
#
_symmetry.space_group_name_H-M   'P 1'
#
loop_
_entity.id
_entity.type
_entity.pdbx_description
1 polymer ?
#
loop_
_entity_poly.entity_id
_entity_poly.type
_entity_poly.pdbx_seq_one_letter_code
_entity_poly.pdbx_strand_id
1 'polypeptide(L)'
;MDQHIRMNRFQGTEVKATVEGLQMLQQLCEDEAAKSEVPERKSFYEGMALAYSTIEQKVKGHAEYIQPEFIERLFDAMNKVENTPSAKHDYTETCSFCEKSRNEVDALALGPGVSICIECLDFGKEVIESQPQQAVENTPTANTSYTETCSFCQKSISEVGVLAVGPGVSICAGCLEFGKNVI
;
A
#
# COMPACT_ATOMS: atom_id res chain seq x y z
N MET A 1 44.71 6.30 -22.87
CA MET A 1 43.27 6.43 -22.52
C MET A 1 42.58 5.11 -22.86
N ASP A 2 42.94 3.99 -22.21
CA ASP A 2 42.40 2.65 -22.57
C ASP A 2 42.63 1.54 -21.51
N GLN A 3 42.76 1.91 -20.23
CA GLN A 3 42.90 0.93 -19.13
C GLN A 3 41.73 0.93 -18.13
N HIS A 4 40.99 2.04 -18.03
CA HIS A 4 39.82 2.14 -17.14
C HIS A 4 38.54 1.50 -17.69
N ILE A 5 38.40 1.37 -19.02
CA ILE A 5 37.19 0.80 -19.64
C ILE A 5 37.17 -0.73 -19.52
N ARG A 6 38.35 -1.38 -19.51
CA ARG A 6 38.43 -2.84 -19.35
C ARG A 6 38.03 -3.27 -17.93
N MET A 7 38.46 -2.55 -16.89
CA MET A 7 38.26 -2.96 -15.49
C MET A 7 36.78 -2.95 -15.03
N ASN A 8 35.97 -2.00 -15.50
CA ASN A 8 34.53 -1.96 -15.17
C ASN A 8 33.72 -3.04 -15.89
N ARG A 9 34.19 -3.53 -17.04
CA ARG A 9 33.49 -4.58 -17.80
C ARG A 9 33.72 -5.96 -17.17
N PHE A 10 34.91 -6.21 -16.60
CA PHE A 10 35.24 -7.47 -15.91
C PHE A 10 34.42 -7.66 -14.64
N GLN A 11 34.27 -6.63 -13.80
CA GLN A 11 33.46 -6.69 -12.58
C GLN A 11 31.96 -6.95 -12.86
N GLY A 12 31.42 -6.38 -13.94
CA GLY A 12 30.01 -6.60 -14.31
C GLY A 12 29.68 -8.05 -14.68
N THR A 13 30.58 -8.75 -15.38
CA THR A 13 30.39 -10.17 -15.74
C THR A 13 30.51 -11.10 -14.53
N GLU A 14 31.43 -10.83 -13.62
CA GLU A 14 31.62 -11.63 -12.40
C GLU A 14 30.46 -11.47 -11.41
N VAL A 15 29.99 -10.23 -11.22
CA VAL A 15 28.79 -9.92 -10.44
C VAL A 15 27.56 -10.61 -11.04
N LYS A 16 27.40 -10.57 -12.37
CA LYS A 16 26.26 -11.21 -13.05
C LYS A 16 26.29 -12.74 -12.88
N ALA A 17 27.43 -13.38 -13.10
CA ALA A 17 27.57 -14.82 -12.92
C ALA A 17 27.31 -15.25 -11.46
N THR A 18 27.75 -14.42 -10.50
CA THR A 18 27.51 -14.65 -9.07
C THR A 18 26.03 -14.54 -8.73
N VAL A 19 25.34 -13.52 -9.25
CA VAL A 19 23.88 -13.35 -9.08
C VAL A 19 23.11 -14.53 -9.67
N GLU A 20 23.45 -14.97 -10.88
CA GLU A 20 22.82 -16.13 -11.52
C GLU A 20 23.03 -17.42 -10.68
N GLY A 21 24.24 -17.64 -10.16
CA GLY A 21 24.51 -18.78 -9.27
C GLY A 21 23.71 -18.74 -7.96
N LEU A 22 23.57 -17.56 -7.35
CA LEU A 22 22.78 -17.37 -6.13
C LEU A 22 21.28 -17.61 -6.39
N GLN A 23 20.76 -17.18 -7.54
CA GLN A 23 19.37 -17.45 -7.94
C GLN A 23 19.11 -18.94 -8.13
N MET A 24 20.03 -19.67 -8.76
CA MET A 24 19.92 -21.13 -8.91
C MET A 24 19.92 -21.85 -7.54
N LEU A 25 20.79 -21.42 -6.62
CA LEU A 25 20.86 -21.98 -5.27
C LEU A 25 19.60 -21.67 -4.46
N GLN A 26 19.06 -20.46 -4.59
CA GLN A 26 17.79 -20.08 -3.97
C GLN A 26 16.65 -20.99 -4.46
N GLN A 27 16.48 -21.13 -5.78
CA GLN A 27 15.44 -21.98 -6.36
C GLN A 27 15.56 -23.44 -5.90
N LEU A 28 16.78 -23.98 -5.86
CA LEU A 28 17.03 -25.33 -5.37
C LEU A 28 16.59 -25.49 -3.91
N CYS A 29 16.87 -24.50 -3.06
CA CYS A 29 16.45 -24.54 -1.66
C CYS A 29 14.93 -24.45 -1.53
N GLU A 30 14.25 -23.59 -2.29
CA GLU A 30 12.79 -23.50 -2.30
C GLU A 30 12.14 -24.82 -2.74
N ASP A 31 12.68 -25.45 -3.78
CA ASP A 31 12.20 -26.75 -4.28
C ASP A 31 12.40 -27.87 -3.24
N GLU A 32 13.54 -27.89 -2.54
CA GLU A 32 13.82 -28.88 -1.49
C GLU A 32 12.98 -28.64 -0.23
N ALA A 33 12.72 -27.38 0.13
CA ALA A 33 11.80 -27.03 1.20
C ALA A 33 10.38 -27.50 0.89
N ALA A 34 9.91 -27.28 -0.35
CA ALA A 34 8.57 -27.66 -0.80
C ALA A 34 8.35 -29.19 -0.83
N LYS A 35 9.40 -29.97 -1.11
CA LYS A 35 9.35 -31.45 -1.12
C LYS A 35 9.53 -32.08 0.25
N SER A 36 9.94 -31.32 1.27
CA SER A 36 10.27 -31.87 2.58
C SER A 36 9.06 -31.91 3.51
N GLU A 37 8.68 -33.11 3.93
CA GLU A 37 7.67 -33.31 4.98
C GLU A 37 8.24 -33.17 6.40
N VAL A 38 9.57 -33.19 6.53
CA VAL A 38 10.28 -33.02 7.82
C VAL A 38 10.39 -31.52 8.14
N PRO A 39 9.79 -31.02 9.25
CA PRO A 39 9.75 -29.60 9.57
C PRO A 39 11.13 -28.96 9.69
N GLU A 40 12.07 -29.62 10.37
CA GLU A 40 13.41 -29.10 10.59
C GLU A 40 14.18 -28.95 9.27
N ARG A 41 13.98 -29.91 8.35
CA ARG A 41 14.58 -29.89 7.03
C ARG A 41 13.95 -28.80 6.14
N LYS A 42 12.64 -28.59 6.26
CA LYS A 42 11.94 -27.49 5.58
C LYS A 42 12.48 -26.13 6.04
N SER A 43 12.51 -25.88 7.34
CA SER A 43 13.03 -24.61 7.90
C SER A 43 14.49 -24.37 7.57
N PHE A 44 15.31 -25.42 7.51
CA PHE A 44 16.70 -25.31 7.06
C PHE A 44 16.80 -24.75 5.64
N TYR A 45 16.08 -25.33 4.68
CA TYR A 45 16.13 -24.87 3.29
C TYR A 45 15.49 -23.49 3.09
N GLU A 46 14.41 -23.19 3.80
CA GLU A 46 13.82 -21.83 3.83
C GLU A 46 14.85 -20.79 4.31
N GLY A 47 15.56 -21.09 5.40
CA GLY A 47 16.63 -20.23 5.92
C GLY A 47 17.79 -20.04 4.93
N MET A 48 18.17 -21.10 4.22
CA MET A 48 19.22 -21.04 3.19
C MET A 48 18.78 -20.22 1.97
N ALA A 49 17.54 -20.36 1.51
CA ALA A 49 16.98 -19.55 0.43
C ALA A 49 17.00 -18.05 0.77
N LEU A 50 16.58 -17.70 2.00
CA LEU A 50 16.66 -16.32 2.50
C LEU A 50 18.10 -15.80 2.54
N ALA A 51 19.05 -16.63 2.98
CA ALA A 51 20.47 -16.26 3.01
C ALA A 51 21.02 -16.00 1.60
N TYR A 52 20.73 -16.86 0.61
CA TYR A 52 21.15 -16.65 -0.77
C TYR A 52 20.53 -15.40 -1.39
N SER A 53 19.23 -15.16 -1.17
CA SER A 53 18.56 -13.94 -1.63
C SER A 53 19.19 -12.68 -1.01
N THR A 54 19.52 -12.73 0.28
CA THR A 54 20.17 -11.60 0.98
C THR A 54 21.56 -11.32 0.41
N ILE A 55 22.35 -12.37 0.16
CA ILE A 55 23.68 -12.23 -0.45
C ILE A 55 23.54 -11.69 -1.89
N GLU A 56 22.54 -12.13 -2.65
CA GLU A 56 22.27 -11.62 -4.00
C GLU A 56 22.01 -10.10 -3.97
N GLN A 57 21.15 -9.63 -3.07
CA GLN A 57 20.86 -8.20 -2.93
C GLN A 57 22.09 -7.40 -2.48
N LYS A 58 22.91 -7.98 -1.59
CA LYS A 58 24.19 -7.39 -1.19
C LYS A 58 25.16 -7.27 -2.36
N VAL A 59 25.28 -8.32 -3.18
CA VAL A 59 26.12 -8.33 -4.40
C VAL A 59 25.62 -7.32 -5.44
N LYS A 60 24.30 -7.11 -5.54
CA LYS A 60 23.70 -6.05 -6.37
C LYS A 60 23.89 -4.64 -5.79
N GLY A 61 24.38 -4.50 -4.55
CA GLY A 61 24.57 -3.22 -3.87
C GLY A 61 23.29 -2.64 -3.26
N HIS A 62 22.22 -3.43 -3.14
CA HIS A 62 20.91 -2.97 -2.64
C HIS A 62 20.74 -3.15 -1.12
N ALA A 63 21.64 -3.89 -0.45
CA ALA A 63 21.50 -4.23 0.96
C ALA A 63 22.83 -4.08 1.70
N GLU A 64 23.19 -2.85 2.09
CA GLU A 64 24.35 -2.58 2.95
C GLU A 64 24.03 -2.82 4.43
N TYR A 65 22.81 -2.53 4.88
CA TYR A 65 22.37 -2.73 6.26
C TYR A 65 20.84 -2.74 6.37
N ILE A 66 20.30 -3.66 7.16
CA ILE A 66 18.88 -3.69 7.54
C ILE A 66 18.81 -3.45 9.04
N GLN A 67 18.10 -2.41 9.46
CA GLN A 67 17.89 -2.10 10.87
C GLN A 67 17.01 -3.18 11.54
N PRO A 68 17.37 -3.69 12.74
CA PRO A 68 16.56 -4.69 13.46
C PRO A 68 15.10 -4.25 13.67
N GLU A 69 14.88 -2.98 13.98
CA GLU A 69 13.53 -2.42 14.15
C GLU A 69 12.69 -2.47 12.86
N PHE A 70 13.31 -2.49 11.68
CA PHE A 70 12.59 -2.64 10.42
C PHE A 70 12.11 -4.07 10.22
N ILE A 71 12.90 -5.07 10.64
CA ILE A 71 12.52 -6.49 10.58
C ILE A 71 11.33 -6.74 11.51
N GLU A 72 11.34 -6.20 12.73
CA GLU A 72 10.23 -6.29 13.67
C GLU A 72 8.95 -5.67 13.10
N ARG A 73 9.03 -4.43 12.57
CA ARG A 73 7.88 -3.78 11.95
C ARG A 73 7.34 -4.55 10.74
N LEU A 74 8.23 -5.13 9.92
CA LEU A 74 7.85 -5.95 8.78
C LEU A 74 7.14 -7.22 9.25
N PHE A 75 7.67 -7.89 10.28
CA PHE A 75 7.06 -9.08 10.87
C PHE A 75 5.68 -8.76 11.47
N ASP A 76 5.54 -7.67 12.21
CA ASP A 76 4.27 -7.18 12.73
C ASP A 76 3.26 -6.87 11.61
N ALA A 77 3.72 -6.26 10.52
CA ALA A 77 2.88 -5.98 9.36
C ALA A 77 2.40 -7.27 8.67
N MET A 78 3.29 -8.24 8.47
CA MET A 78 2.94 -9.55 7.90
C MET A 78 1.96 -10.32 8.80
N ASN A 79 2.18 -10.32 10.11
CA ASN A 79 1.25 -10.93 11.06
C ASN A 79 -0.10 -10.20 11.10
N LYS A 80 -0.15 -8.89 10.85
CA LYS A 80 -1.41 -8.17 10.65
C LYS A 80 -2.10 -8.57 9.35
N VAL A 81 -1.37 -8.98 8.31
CA VAL A 81 -1.94 -9.56 7.07
C VAL A 81 -2.49 -10.96 7.32
N GLU A 82 -1.84 -11.78 8.16
CA GLU A 82 -2.35 -13.10 8.52
C GLU A 82 -3.51 -13.06 9.52
N ASN A 83 -3.55 -12.06 10.40
CA ASN A 83 -4.65 -11.81 11.35
C ASN A 83 -5.69 -10.80 10.85
N THR A 84 -5.58 -10.33 9.61
CA THR A 84 -6.73 -9.73 8.94
C THR A 84 -7.56 -10.89 8.39
N PRO A 85 -8.84 -11.04 8.78
CA PRO A 85 -9.72 -11.90 8.00
C PRO A 85 -9.57 -11.45 6.56
N SER A 86 -9.21 -12.38 5.67
CA SER A 86 -9.15 -12.19 4.23
C SER A 86 -10.23 -11.20 3.84
N ALA A 87 -9.83 -9.95 3.56
CA ALA A 87 -10.77 -8.94 3.19
C ALA A 87 -11.26 -9.34 1.80
N LYS A 88 -12.29 -10.19 1.75
CA LYS A 88 -13.51 -9.77 1.08
C LYS A 88 -13.67 -8.34 1.54
N HIS A 89 -13.27 -7.39 0.72
CA HIS A 89 -13.60 -6.01 0.98
C HIS A 89 -15.12 -6.02 1.16
N ASP A 90 -15.57 -5.94 2.40
CA ASP A 90 -16.97 -5.84 2.74
C ASP A 90 -17.33 -4.39 2.41
N TYR A 91 -17.36 -4.12 1.11
CA TYR A 91 -17.82 -2.87 0.59
C TYR A 91 -19.27 -2.80 1.02
N THR A 92 -19.61 -1.73 1.75
CA THR A 92 -20.98 -1.51 2.11
C THR A 92 -21.79 -1.37 0.82
N GLU A 93 -22.83 -2.19 0.67
CA GLU A 93 -23.86 -2.06 -0.37
C GLU A 93 -24.66 -0.75 -0.21
N THR A 94 -24.24 0.14 0.69
CA THR A 94 -24.79 1.46 0.95
C THR A 94 -23.69 2.51 0.84
N CYS A 95 -24.03 3.66 0.26
CA CYS A 95 -23.16 4.82 0.21
C CYS A 95 -22.83 5.30 1.63
N SER A 96 -21.54 5.44 1.96
CA SER A 96 -21.10 5.88 3.29
C SER A 96 -21.41 7.35 3.60
N PHE A 97 -21.88 8.14 2.62
CA PHE A 97 -22.23 9.56 2.80
C PHE A 97 -23.73 9.79 2.99
N CYS A 98 -24.58 9.15 2.16
CA CYS A 98 -26.03 9.36 2.17
C CYS A 98 -26.82 8.15 2.67
N GLU A 99 -26.14 7.05 3.02
CA GLU A 99 -26.69 5.79 3.53
C GLU A 99 -27.66 5.06 2.57
N LYS A 100 -27.94 5.62 1.39
CA LYS A 100 -28.72 4.97 0.33
C LYS A 100 -28.04 3.67 -0.13
N SER A 101 -28.85 2.64 -0.34
CA SER A 101 -28.39 1.35 -0.86
C SER A 101 -28.07 1.39 -2.35
N ARG A 102 -27.34 0.38 -2.85
CA ARG A 102 -26.99 0.20 -4.27
C ARG A 102 -28.21 0.15 -5.20
N ASN A 103 -29.39 -0.19 -4.68
CA ASN A 103 -30.62 -0.18 -5.47
C ASN A 103 -31.29 1.20 -5.57
N GLU A 104 -30.87 2.15 -4.71
CA GLU A 104 -31.39 3.51 -4.65
C GLU A 104 -30.49 4.54 -5.33
N VAL A 105 -29.31 4.10 -5.83
CA VAL A 105 -28.33 4.93 -6.52
C VAL A 105 -27.85 4.23 -7.78
N ASP A 106 -27.46 5.00 -8.80
CA ASP A 106 -27.07 4.43 -10.10
C ASP A 106 -25.79 3.59 -10.03
N ALA A 107 -24.79 4.05 -9.27
CA ALA A 107 -23.52 3.36 -9.11
C ALA A 107 -22.84 3.75 -7.78
N LEU A 108 -21.95 2.86 -7.31
CA LEU A 108 -21.12 3.05 -6.12
C LEU A 108 -19.65 2.85 -6.49
N ALA A 109 -18.84 3.90 -6.30
CA ALA A 109 -17.39 3.80 -6.36
C ALA A 109 -16.88 3.19 -5.06
N LEU A 110 -15.99 2.21 -5.18
CA LEU A 110 -15.50 1.40 -4.06
C LEU A 110 -14.15 1.92 -3.56
N GLY A 111 -14.05 2.18 -2.27
CA GLY A 111 -12.82 2.53 -1.57
C GLY A 111 -12.47 1.52 -0.47
N PRO A 112 -11.28 1.60 0.14
CA PRO A 112 -10.89 0.73 1.24
C PRO A 112 -11.85 0.84 2.44
N GLY A 113 -12.81 -0.09 2.54
CA GLY A 113 -13.80 -0.14 3.63
C GLY A 113 -14.93 0.89 3.53
N VAL A 114 -15.09 1.57 2.38
CA VAL A 114 -16.12 2.59 2.14
C VAL A 114 -16.66 2.50 0.72
N SER A 115 -17.86 3.03 0.48
CA SER A 115 -18.42 3.20 -0.86
C SER A 115 -19.11 4.55 -1.00
N ILE A 116 -19.10 5.14 -2.19
CA ILE A 116 -19.69 6.46 -2.44
C ILE A 116 -20.45 6.47 -3.76
N CYS A 117 -21.66 7.02 -3.75
CA CYS A 117 -22.47 7.12 -4.97
C CYS A 117 -22.08 8.33 -5.83
N ILE A 118 -22.48 8.30 -7.11
CA ILE A 118 -22.19 9.38 -8.07
C ILE A 118 -22.73 10.74 -7.60
N GLU A 119 -23.94 10.78 -7.03
CA GLU A 119 -24.54 12.02 -6.49
C GLU A 119 -23.66 12.64 -5.39
N CYS A 120 -23.12 11.81 -4.49
CA CYS A 120 -22.24 12.27 -3.41
C CYS A 120 -20.84 12.65 -3.92
N LEU A 121 -20.35 12.03 -5.00
CA LEU A 121 -19.12 12.43 -5.67
C LEU A 121 -19.27 13.81 -6.34
N ASP A 122 -20.42 14.07 -6.97
CA ASP A 122 -20.75 15.36 -7.56
C ASP A 122 -20.87 16.44 -6.48
N PHE A 123 -21.70 16.18 -5.48
CA PHE A 123 -21.90 17.11 -4.37
C PHE A 123 -20.60 17.40 -3.61
N GLY A 124 -19.79 16.37 -3.31
CA GLY A 124 -18.51 16.55 -2.63
C GLY A 124 -17.53 17.41 -3.42
N LYS A 125 -17.55 17.32 -4.76
CA LYS A 125 -16.76 18.20 -5.62
C LYS A 125 -17.24 19.65 -5.54
N GLU A 126 -18.55 19.88 -5.61
CA GLU A 126 -19.15 21.22 -5.47
C GLU A 126 -18.84 21.83 -4.10
N VAL A 127 -18.86 21.04 -3.03
CA VAL A 127 -18.50 21.49 -1.67
C VAL A 127 -17.05 21.97 -1.61
N ILE A 128 -16.11 21.25 -2.23
CA ILE A 128 -14.71 21.67 -2.25
C ILE A 128 -14.50 22.91 -3.12
N GLU A 129 -15.14 22.98 -4.29
CA GLU A 129 -15.02 24.12 -5.22
C GLU A 129 -15.68 25.39 -4.69
N SER A 130 -16.72 25.24 -3.87
CA SER A 130 -17.47 26.36 -3.26
C SER A 130 -16.84 26.91 -1.98
N GLN A 131 -15.82 26.26 -1.41
CA GLN A 131 -15.07 26.83 -0.30
C GLN A 131 -14.11 27.90 -0.84
N PRO A 132 -14.38 29.21 -0.61
CA PRO A 132 -13.36 30.21 -0.86
C PRO A 132 -12.18 29.88 0.06
N GLN A 133 -10.95 30.06 -0.44
CA GLN A 133 -9.72 29.99 0.36
C GLN A 133 -9.78 31.06 1.46
N GLN A 134 -10.52 30.82 2.54
CA GLN A 134 -10.63 31.69 3.69
C GLN A 134 -10.08 30.95 4.89
N ALA A 135 -9.11 31.62 5.51
CA ALA A 135 -8.41 31.19 6.68
C ALA A 135 -9.36 30.68 7.76
N VAL A 136 -8.87 29.70 8.48
CA VAL A 136 -9.39 29.15 9.73
C VAL A 136 -9.81 30.27 10.67
N GLU A 137 -11.09 30.65 10.67
CA GLU A 137 -11.66 31.54 11.67
C GLU A 137 -12.97 30.95 12.22
N ASN A 138 -12.79 30.31 13.38
CA ASN A 138 -13.75 29.94 14.41
C ASN A 138 -15.21 30.42 14.22
N THR A 139 -16.10 29.52 13.82
CA THR A 139 -17.51 29.58 14.21
C THR A 139 -17.91 28.29 14.92
N PRO A 140 -18.45 28.35 16.15
CA PRO A 140 -18.80 27.16 16.92
C PRO A 140 -20.21 26.70 16.54
N THR A 141 -20.33 25.51 15.96
CA THR A 141 -21.61 24.79 15.95
C THR A 141 -21.37 23.28 16.01
N ALA A 142 -21.73 22.71 17.17
CA ALA A 142 -21.97 21.30 17.47
C ALA A 142 -20.93 20.26 17.00
N ASN A 143 -20.02 19.91 17.93
CA ASN A 143 -19.53 18.55 18.21
C ASN A 143 -19.61 17.52 17.06
N THR A 144 -18.77 17.69 16.03
CA THR A 144 -18.49 16.63 15.07
C THR A 144 -16.99 16.38 15.13
N SER A 145 -16.58 15.17 15.52
CA SER A 145 -15.18 14.76 15.54
C SER A 145 -14.65 14.78 14.11
N TYR A 146 -14.11 15.91 13.66
CA TYR A 146 -13.56 16.06 12.31
C TYR A 146 -12.49 14.99 12.09
N THR A 147 -12.71 14.10 11.13
CA THR A 147 -11.68 13.17 10.68
C THR A 147 -10.65 13.99 9.88
N GLU A 148 -9.41 14.06 10.37
CA GLU A 148 -8.31 14.79 9.69
C GLU A 148 -7.74 14.03 8.48
N THR A 149 -8.34 12.90 8.10
CA THR A 149 -7.86 12.02 7.03
C THR A 149 -8.97 11.66 6.05
N CYS A 150 -8.63 11.54 4.78
CA CYS A 150 -9.55 11.05 3.75
C CYS A 150 -9.89 9.56 4.00
N SER A 151 -11.16 9.22 4.10
CA SER A 151 -11.62 7.84 4.32
C SER A 151 -11.30 6.90 3.15
N PHE A 152 -11.02 7.43 1.95
CA PHE A 152 -10.70 6.63 0.75
C PHE A 152 -9.19 6.34 0.61
N CYS A 153 -8.34 7.35 0.68
CA CYS A 153 -6.89 7.16 0.50
C CYS A 153 -6.09 7.17 1.81
N GLN A 154 -6.75 7.41 2.95
CA GLN A 154 -6.18 7.47 4.30
C GLN A 154 -5.10 8.55 4.51
N LYS A 155 -4.88 9.41 3.52
CA LYS A 155 -3.97 10.56 3.62
C LYS A 155 -4.56 11.65 4.50
N SER A 156 -3.69 12.34 5.22
CA SER A 156 -4.05 13.47 6.08
C SER A 156 -4.43 14.71 5.26
N ILE A 157 -5.20 15.62 5.87
CA ILE A 157 -5.54 16.91 5.28
C ILE A 157 -4.29 17.71 4.88
N SER A 158 -3.19 17.58 5.62
CA SER A 158 -1.90 18.19 5.29
C SER A 158 -1.31 17.70 3.95
N GLU A 159 -1.62 16.47 3.54
CA GLU A 159 -1.13 15.88 2.29
C GLU A 159 -2.05 16.16 1.10
N VAL A 160 -3.35 16.33 1.34
CA VAL A 160 -4.36 16.47 0.27
C VAL A 160 -4.97 17.86 0.17
N GLY A 161 -4.64 18.75 1.10
CA GLY A 161 -5.07 20.14 1.19
C GLY A 161 -6.47 20.31 1.76
N VAL A 162 -7.48 19.70 1.14
CA VAL A 162 -8.89 19.93 1.45
C VAL A 162 -9.69 18.63 1.43
N LEU A 163 -10.68 18.55 2.33
CA LEU A 163 -11.60 17.43 2.48
C LEU A 163 -13.05 17.94 2.41
N ALA A 164 -13.88 17.29 1.61
CA ALA A 164 -15.32 17.35 1.78
C ALA A 164 -15.70 16.47 2.98
N VAL A 165 -16.36 17.06 3.98
CA VAL A 165 -16.80 16.37 5.19
C VAL A 165 -18.27 15.99 5.06
N GLY A 166 -18.57 14.71 5.23
CA GLY A 166 -19.92 14.17 5.32
C GLY A 166 -20.21 13.60 6.71
N PRO A 167 -21.38 12.95 6.90
CA PRO A 167 -21.73 12.30 8.16
C PRO A 167 -20.76 11.14 8.50
N GLY A 168 -19.79 11.40 9.38
CA GLY A 168 -18.84 10.39 9.86
C GLY A 168 -17.76 9.96 8.85
N VAL A 169 -17.71 10.58 7.67
CA VAL A 169 -16.75 10.29 6.60
C VAL A 169 -16.19 11.58 6.01
N SER A 170 -15.00 11.52 5.44
CA SER A 170 -14.45 12.63 4.66
C SER A 170 -13.70 12.15 3.44
N ILE A 171 -13.67 12.95 2.38
CA ILE A 171 -13.08 12.58 1.10
C ILE A 171 -12.34 13.75 0.48
N CYS A 172 -11.13 13.49 -0.05
CA CYS A 172 -10.32 14.52 -0.69
C CYS A 172 -10.69 14.73 -2.16
N ALA A 173 -10.30 15.87 -2.72
CA ALA A 173 -10.51 16.21 -4.12
C ALA A 173 -10.01 15.14 -5.10
N GLY A 174 -8.82 14.58 -4.86
CA GLY A 174 -8.27 13.52 -5.71
C GLY A 174 -9.09 12.22 -5.68
N CYS A 175 -9.66 11.86 -4.53
CA CYS A 175 -10.53 10.68 -4.42
C CYS A 175 -11.93 10.92 -5.01
N LEU A 176 -12.45 12.15 -4.94
CA LEU A 176 -13.68 12.54 -5.64
C LEU A 176 -13.51 12.41 -7.16
N GLU A 177 -12.39 12.90 -7.70
CA GLU A 177 -12.10 12.79 -9.13
C GLU A 177 -11.87 11.34 -9.56
N PHE A 178 -11.06 10.60 -8.82
CA PHE A 178 -10.83 9.17 -9.07
C PHE A 178 -12.14 8.38 -9.03
N GLY A 179 -12.97 8.60 -8.01
CA GLY A 179 -14.25 7.92 -7.82
C GLY A 179 -15.18 8.08 -9.02
N LYS A 180 -15.24 9.27 -9.62
CA LYS A 180 -16.03 9.52 -10.84
C LYS A 180 -15.50 8.80 -12.08
N ASN A 181 -14.21 8.54 -12.15
CA ASN A 181 -13.59 7.91 -13.33
C ASN A 181 -13.74 6.38 -13.34
N VAL A 182 -14.15 5.77 -12.22
CA VAL A 182 -14.23 4.31 -12.07
C VAL A 182 -15.65 3.76 -12.05
N ILE A 183 -16.68 4.62 -12.12
CA ILE A 183 -18.09 4.23 -12.20
C ILE A 183 -18.81 4.88 -13.37
#